data_AF-A0A2K3JMP1-F1
#
_entry.id   AF-A0A2K3JMP1-F1
#
_cell.length_a   1.000
_cell.length_b   1.000
_cell.length_c   1.000
_cell.angle_alpha   90.00
_cell.angle_beta   90.00
_cell.angle_gamma   90.00
#
_symmetry.space_group_name_H-M   'P 1'
#
loop_
_entity.id
_entity.type
_entity.pdbx_description
1 polymer ?
#
loop_
_entity_poly.entity_id
_entity_poly.type
_entity_poly.pdbx_seq_one_letter_code
_entity_poly.pdbx_strand_id
1 'polypeptide(L)'
;AVLARWEPRHGRFRFRHPWKQYLKIGNLTRFCAYKLEALSVYLHNSKTPYEFRSRIQESCTTISMESGKALKESSLMIKKMSKSSTPKSHVLNAKNAAESLKSILRTNPWEGADHLEIIPASTVASLLIDIVICVEQICEAVDELASLANFVPAELMHRGIVQPISDSDGSVHVVTVSE
;
A
#
# COMPACT_ATOMS: atom_id res chain seq x y z
N ALA A 1 -14.51 7.87 16.04
CA ALA A 1 -14.98 6.82 15.13
C ALA A 1 -14.98 5.47 15.85
N VAL A 2 -16.13 4.98 16.32
CA VAL A 2 -16.24 3.74 17.14
C VAL A 2 -17.33 2.78 16.59
N LEU A 3 -17.96 3.12 15.47
CA LEU A 3 -19.19 2.45 15.02
C LEU A 3 -19.01 0.96 14.66
N ALA A 4 -17.84 0.55 14.13
CA ALA A 4 -17.61 -0.82 13.67
C ALA A 4 -17.53 -1.87 14.80
N ARG A 5 -17.38 -1.47 16.07
CA ARG A 5 -17.29 -2.45 17.19
C ARG A 5 -18.59 -3.22 17.42
N TRP A 6 -19.72 -2.69 16.95
CA TRP A 6 -21.04 -3.31 17.09
C TRP A 6 -21.37 -4.30 15.98
N GLU A 7 -20.54 -4.42 14.95
CA GLU A 7 -20.82 -5.31 13.83
C GLU A 7 -20.83 -6.78 14.28
N PRO A 8 -21.93 -7.52 14.03
CA PRO A 8 -21.97 -8.95 14.28
C PRO A 8 -20.98 -9.67 13.36
N ARG A 9 -20.58 -10.89 13.75
CA ARG A 9 -19.68 -11.71 12.93
C ARG A 9 -20.29 -11.94 11.55
N HIS A 10 -19.53 -11.63 10.49
CA HIS A 10 -19.96 -11.90 9.11
C HIS A 10 -18.78 -12.16 8.17
N GLY A 11 -18.94 -13.12 7.26
CA GLY A 11 -17.93 -13.47 6.27
C GLY A 11 -16.55 -13.73 6.89
N ARG A 12 -15.55 -12.94 6.47
CA ARG A 12 -14.17 -13.02 6.95
C ARG A 12 -13.90 -12.19 8.23
N PHE A 13 -14.85 -11.36 8.64
CA PHE A 13 -14.77 -10.58 9.88
C PHE A 13 -15.26 -11.43 11.05
N ARG A 14 -14.35 -11.75 11.97
CA ARG A 14 -14.62 -12.65 13.11
C ARG A 14 -15.11 -11.86 14.33
N PHE A 15 -15.62 -12.59 15.34
CA PHE A 15 -15.90 -11.99 16.64
C PHE A 15 -14.61 -11.37 17.23
N ARG A 16 -14.72 -10.19 17.86
CA ARG A 16 -13.58 -9.39 18.35
C ARG A 16 -12.58 -8.96 17.27
N HIS A 17 -13.07 -8.66 16.06
CA HIS A 17 -12.24 -8.12 14.97
C HIS A 17 -11.45 -6.86 15.42
N PRO A 18 -10.18 -6.71 15.03
CA PRO A 18 -9.30 -5.62 15.48
C PRO A 18 -9.62 -4.28 14.78
N TRP A 19 -10.81 -3.73 15.02
CA TRP A 19 -11.27 -2.48 14.39
C TRP A 19 -10.38 -1.26 14.67
N LYS A 20 -9.68 -1.25 15.81
CA LYS A 20 -8.75 -0.16 16.16
C LYS A 20 -7.60 -0.01 15.16
N GLN A 21 -7.16 -1.11 14.56
CA GLN A 21 -6.07 -1.12 13.60
C GLN A 21 -6.47 -0.44 12.28
N TYR A 22 -7.74 -0.52 11.88
CA TYR A 22 -8.25 0.23 10.72
C TYR A 22 -8.21 1.75 10.96
N LEU A 23 -8.48 2.20 12.20
CA LEU A 23 -8.36 3.62 12.55
C LEU A 23 -6.88 4.07 12.52
N LYS A 24 -5.97 3.24 13.04
CA LYS A 24 -4.52 3.49 12.99
C LYS A 24 -4.06 3.62 11.53
N ILE A 25 -4.41 2.65 10.68
CA ILE A 25 -4.10 2.67 9.25
C ILE A 25 -4.68 3.93 8.60
N GLY A 26 -5.96 4.24 8.82
CA GLY A 26 -6.61 5.42 8.23
C GLY A 26 -5.96 6.75 8.63
N ASN A 27 -5.49 6.86 9.88
CA ASN A 27 -4.77 8.05 10.35
C ASN A 27 -3.40 8.18 9.67
N LEU A 28 -2.64 7.09 9.58
CA LEU A 28 -1.35 7.06 8.88
C LEU A 28 -1.52 7.38 7.39
N THR A 29 -2.53 6.81 6.73
CA THR A 29 -2.85 7.09 5.33
C THR A 29 -3.19 8.56 5.09
N ARG A 30 -3.98 9.18 5.99
CA ARG A 30 -4.29 10.62 5.89
C ARG A 30 -3.05 11.48 6.05
N PHE A 31 -2.18 11.13 7.00
CA PHE A 31 -0.90 11.81 7.18
C PHE A 31 -0.01 11.70 5.94
N CYS A 32 0.05 10.52 5.31
CA CYS A 32 0.70 10.33 4.01
C CYS A 32 0.11 11.22 2.92
N ALA A 33 -1.22 11.29 2.84
CA ALA A 33 -1.91 12.06 1.82
C ALA A 33 -1.54 13.55 1.89
N TYR A 34 -1.43 14.13 3.08
CA TYR A 34 -0.96 15.51 3.24
C TYR A 34 0.46 15.73 2.70
N LYS A 35 1.37 14.76 2.89
CA LYS A 35 2.73 14.85 2.34
C LYS A 35 2.73 14.72 0.81
N LEU A 36 1.88 13.86 0.26
CA LEU A 36 1.68 13.72 -1.19
C LEU A 36 1.04 14.97 -1.81
N GLU A 37 0.11 15.61 -1.11
CA GLU A 37 -0.49 16.88 -1.51
C GLU A 37 0.56 18.01 -1.51
N ALA A 38 1.39 18.10 -0.47
CA ALA A 38 2.52 19.03 -0.49
C ALA A 38 3.47 18.75 -1.67
N LEU A 39 3.80 17.48 -1.92
CA LEU A 39 4.65 17.08 -3.04
C LEU A 39 4.05 17.50 -4.40
N SER A 40 2.75 17.30 -4.60
CA SER A 40 2.09 17.64 -5.87
C SER A 40 2.14 19.14 -6.16
N VAL A 41 1.99 19.99 -5.14
CA VAL A 41 2.13 21.45 -5.26
C VAL A 41 3.52 21.84 -5.79
N TYR A 42 4.58 21.21 -5.28
CA TYR A 42 5.94 21.47 -5.76
C TYR A 42 6.16 20.95 -7.17
N LEU A 43 5.63 19.76 -7.52
CA LEU A 43 5.77 19.21 -8.88
C LEU A 43 5.05 20.06 -9.95
N HIS A 44 3.89 20.65 -9.61
CA HIS A 44 3.15 21.51 -10.54
C HIS A 44 3.74 22.90 -10.72
N ASN A 45 4.37 23.46 -9.68
CA ASN A 45 4.88 24.83 -9.68
C ASN A 45 6.40 24.94 -9.84
N SER A 46 7.14 23.83 -9.91
CA SER A 46 8.59 23.87 -9.95
C SER A 46 9.09 24.46 -11.28
N LYS A 47 9.81 25.58 -11.20
CA LYS A 47 10.66 26.11 -12.28
C LYS A 47 12.09 25.58 -12.20
N THR A 48 12.30 24.49 -11.47
CA THR A 48 13.64 23.96 -11.19
C THR A 48 14.36 23.60 -12.49
N PRO A 49 15.58 24.11 -12.72
CA PRO A 49 16.42 23.74 -13.85
C PRO A 49 16.52 22.22 -14.01
N TYR A 50 16.53 21.76 -15.26
CA TYR A 50 16.63 20.32 -15.56
C TYR A 50 17.87 19.70 -14.94
N GLU A 51 19.00 20.41 -14.95
CA GLU A 51 20.27 19.97 -14.39
C GLU A 51 20.21 19.62 -12.90
N PHE A 52 19.32 20.25 -12.14
CA PHE A 52 19.16 19.96 -10.71
C PHE A 52 18.24 18.78 -10.49
N ARG A 53 17.18 18.67 -11.31
CA ARG A 53 16.23 17.56 -11.27
C ARG A 53 16.89 16.26 -11.69
N SER A 54 17.69 16.27 -12.77
CA SER A 54 18.33 15.06 -13.32
C SER A 54 19.24 14.37 -12.30
N ARG A 55 19.92 15.13 -11.42
CA ARG A 55 20.80 14.60 -10.37
C ARG A 55 20.07 13.75 -9.33
N ILE A 56 18.79 14.01 -9.07
CA ILE A 56 17.98 13.28 -8.07
C ILE A 56 16.87 12.41 -8.69
N GLN A 57 16.65 12.55 -10.01
CA GLN A 57 15.49 11.98 -10.71
C GLN A 57 15.39 10.47 -10.56
N GLU A 58 16.49 9.74 -10.71
CA GLU A 58 16.50 8.28 -10.62
C GLU A 58 16.04 7.80 -9.24
N SER A 59 16.63 8.35 -8.17
CA SER A 59 16.28 7.97 -6.81
C SER A 59 14.84 8.36 -6.49
N CYS A 60 14.41 9.57 -6.86
CA CYS A 60 13.02 10.04 -6.67
C CYS A 60 11.99 9.17 -7.42
N THR A 61 12.31 8.74 -8.63
CA THR A 61 11.45 7.86 -9.45
C THR A 61 11.32 6.49 -8.80
N THR A 62 12.44 5.90 -8.37
CA THR A 62 12.46 4.60 -7.69
C THR A 62 11.70 4.64 -6.37
N ILE A 63 11.90 5.69 -5.56
CA ILE A 63 11.13 5.91 -4.32
C ILE A 63 9.63 5.93 -4.61
N SER A 64 9.21 6.73 -5.59
CA SER A 64 7.79 6.89 -5.93
C SER A 64 7.17 5.58 -6.42
N MET A 65 7.87 4.86 -7.30
CA MET A 65 7.42 3.59 -7.84
C MET A 65 7.29 2.51 -6.76
N GLU A 66 8.33 2.29 -5.96
CA GLU A 66 8.34 1.23 -4.94
C GLU A 66 7.38 1.56 -3.80
N SER A 67 7.27 2.83 -3.39
CA SER A 67 6.26 3.28 -2.42
C SER A 67 4.84 3.00 -2.92
N GLY A 68 4.56 3.30 -4.19
CA GLY A 68 3.26 3.04 -4.81
C GLY A 68 2.92 1.56 -4.86
N LYS A 69 3.90 0.70 -5.20
CA LYS A 69 3.75 -0.76 -5.17
C LYS A 69 3.48 -1.26 -3.75
N ALA A 70 4.23 -0.79 -2.74
CA ALA A 70 4.04 -1.17 -1.34
C ALA A 70 2.61 -0.86 -0.84
N LEU A 71 2.12 0.35 -1.12
CA LEU A 71 0.75 0.76 -0.78
C LEU A 71 -0.31 -0.07 -1.51
N LYS A 72 -0.11 -0.32 -2.82
CA LYS A 72 -1.01 -1.15 -3.62
C LYS A 72 -1.12 -2.56 -3.07
N GLU A 73 0.02 -3.20 -2.79
CA GLU A 73 0.07 -4.57 -2.25
C GLU A 73 -0.54 -4.63 -0.84
N SER A 74 -0.28 -3.64 0.01
CA SER A 74 -0.89 -3.54 1.34
C SER A 74 -2.41 -3.40 1.27
N SER A 75 -2.91 -2.58 0.34
CA SER A 75 -4.34 -2.45 0.07
C SER A 75 -4.96 -3.79 -0.39
N LEU A 76 -4.25 -4.53 -1.24
CA LEU A 76 -4.68 -5.87 -1.67
C LEU A 76 -4.71 -6.86 -0.51
N MET A 77 -3.75 -6.82 0.41
CA MET A 77 -3.75 -7.65 1.63
C MET A 77 -4.99 -7.39 2.48
N ILE A 78 -5.35 -6.12 2.72
CA ILE A 78 -6.58 -5.78 3.46
C ILE A 78 -7.82 -6.25 2.71
N LYS A 79 -7.91 -5.92 1.40
CA LYS A 79 -9.07 -6.25 0.55
C LYS A 79 -9.33 -7.75 0.49
N LYS A 80 -8.26 -8.54 0.32
CA LYS A 80 -8.34 -10.00 0.26
C LYS A 80 -8.28 -10.66 1.63
N MET A 81 -8.01 -9.91 2.70
CA MET A 81 -7.70 -10.47 4.03
C MET A 81 -6.68 -11.61 3.96
N SER A 82 -5.62 -11.38 3.17
CA SER A 82 -4.58 -12.36 2.92
C SER A 82 -3.20 -11.82 3.30
N LYS A 83 -2.31 -12.72 3.72
CA LYS A 83 -0.91 -12.38 4.02
C LYS A 83 -0.09 -12.34 2.73
N SER A 84 0.85 -11.41 2.67
CA SER A 84 1.88 -11.31 1.63
C SER A 84 3.14 -10.68 2.22
N SER A 85 4.32 -11.12 1.77
CA SER A 85 5.60 -10.44 2.07
C SER A 85 5.94 -9.36 1.04
N THR A 86 5.15 -9.22 -0.05
CA THR A 86 5.42 -8.28 -1.15
C THR A 86 5.54 -6.83 -0.71
N PRO A 87 4.71 -6.26 0.20
CA PRO A 87 4.88 -4.87 0.61
C PRO A 87 6.24 -4.59 1.27
N LYS A 88 6.74 -5.53 2.09
CA LYS A 88 8.03 -5.37 2.80
C LYS A 88 9.20 -5.26 1.83
N SER A 89 9.19 -6.05 0.76
CA SER A 89 10.21 -5.98 -0.30
C SER A 89 10.21 -4.60 -0.97
N HIS A 90 9.04 -4.10 -1.33
CA HIS A 90 8.91 -2.77 -1.92
C HIS A 90 9.31 -1.64 -0.95
N VAL A 91 8.95 -1.74 0.34
CA VAL A 91 9.41 -0.79 1.37
C VAL A 91 10.93 -0.80 1.49
N LEU A 92 11.56 -1.98 1.50
CA LEU A 92 13.02 -2.10 1.54
C LEU A 92 13.68 -1.43 0.33
N ASN A 93 13.15 -1.67 -0.88
CA ASN A 93 13.66 -1.01 -2.09
C ASN A 93 13.50 0.52 -2.04
N ALA A 94 12.35 1.00 -1.57
CA ALA A 94 12.10 2.43 -1.39
C ALA A 94 13.06 3.06 -0.37
N LYS A 95 13.35 2.35 0.74
CA LYS A 95 14.34 2.78 1.74
C LYS A 95 15.75 2.84 1.17
N ASN A 96 16.17 1.83 0.42
CA ASN A 96 17.48 1.82 -0.23
C ASN A 96 17.62 3.01 -1.20
N ALA A 97 16.58 3.28 -2.00
CA ALA A 97 16.56 4.45 -2.88
C ALA A 97 16.56 5.79 -2.11
N ALA A 98 15.90 5.86 -0.95
CA ALA A 98 15.94 7.01 -0.07
C ALA A 98 17.34 7.25 0.53
N GLU A 99 18.07 6.19 0.90
CA GLU A 99 19.46 6.31 1.34
C GLU A 99 20.39 6.73 0.21
N SER A 100 20.20 6.22 -1.02
CA SER A 100 20.91 6.71 -2.20
C SER A 100 20.64 8.20 -2.44
N LEU A 101 19.39 8.64 -2.33
CA LEU A 101 19.02 10.06 -2.44
C LEU A 101 19.71 10.91 -1.36
N LYS A 102 19.69 10.47 -0.09
CA LYS A 102 20.39 11.15 1.01
C LYS A 102 21.89 11.26 0.74
N SER A 103 22.50 10.21 0.19
CA SER A 103 23.91 10.22 -0.20
C SER A 103 24.19 11.30 -1.24
N ILE A 104 23.39 11.35 -2.31
CA ILE A 104 23.48 12.38 -3.37
C ILE A 104 23.32 13.79 -2.76
N LEU A 105 22.37 14.01 -1.86
CA LEU A 105 22.16 15.31 -1.23
C LEU A 105 23.35 15.73 -0.35
N ARG A 106 24.00 14.78 0.33
CA ARG A 106 25.17 15.05 1.18
C ARG A 106 26.40 15.48 0.40
N THR A 107 26.52 15.09 -0.88
CA THR A 107 27.63 15.53 -1.74
C THR A 107 27.43 16.94 -2.30
N ASN A 108 26.44 17.70 -1.80
CA ASN A 108 26.04 19.01 -2.32
C ASN A 108 25.89 19.00 -3.86
N PRO A 109 24.87 18.30 -4.40
CA PRO A 109 24.73 18.08 -5.82
C PRO A 109 24.35 19.36 -6.57
N TRP A 110 24.29 20.51 -5.92
CA TRP A 110 23.94 21.80 -6.53
C TRP A 110 24.93 22.89 -6.10
N GLU A 111 26.19 22.52 -5.86
CA GLU A 111 27.24 23.47 -5.54
C GLU A 111 27.32 24.59 -6.58
N GLY A 112 27.34 25.84 -6.11
CA GLY A 112 27.39 27.05 -6.95
C GLY A 112 26.05 27.49 -7.55
N ALA A 113 24.95 26.77 -7.33
CA ALA A 113 23.63 27.18 -7.80
C ALA A 113 22.92 28.15 -6.85
N ASP A 114 22.01 28.97 -7.39
CA ASP A 114 21.19 29.89 -6.60
C ASP A 114 20.24 29.10 -5.69
N HIS A 115 20.19 29.48 -4.40
CA HIS A 115 19.37 28.82 -3.40
C HIS A 115 17.89 28.76 -3.80
N LEU A 116 17.36 29.81 -4.45
CA LEU A 116 15.96 29.86 -4.87
C LEU A 116 15.63 28.81 -5.94
N GLU A 117 16.60 28.43 -6.76
CA GLU A 117 16.42 27.40 -7.79
C GLU A 117 16.50 25.97 -7.22
N ILE A 118 17.26 25.82 -6.13
CA ILE A 118 17.48 24.53 -5.44
C ILE A 118 16.33 24.18 -4.50
N ILE A 119 15.73 25.17 -3.82
CA ILE A 119 14.69 24.96 -2.79
C ILE A 119 13.58 23.99 -3.25
N PRO A 120 13.00 24.10 -4.45
CA PRO A 120 11.94 23.17 -4.84
C PRO A 120 12.45 21.73 -5.02
N ALA A 121 13.64 21.54 -5.61
CA ALA A 121 14.24 20.20 -5.78
C ALA A 121 14.60 19.56 -4.44
N SER A 122 15.18 20.32 -3.51
CA SER A 122 15.51 19.83 -2.17
C SER A 122 14.26 19.50 -1.35
N THR A 123 13.19 20.30 -1.51
CA THR A 123 11.90 20.04 -0.87
C THR A 123 11.25 18.78 -1.41
N VAL A 124 11.23 18.57 -2.74
CA VAL A 124 10.74 17.33 -3.36
C VAL A 124 11.50 16.11 -2.83
N ALA A 125 12.83 16.18 -2.78
CA ALA A 125 13.65 15.08 -2.26
C ALA A 125 13.33 14.77 -0.79
N SER A 126 13.18 15.80 0.04
CA SER A 126 12.85 15.66 1.46
C SER A 126 11.45 15.07 1.67
N LEU A 127 10.45 15.55 0.94
CA LEU A 127 9.08 15.03 0.99
C LEU A 127 9.01 13.56 0.57
N LEU A 128 9.78 13.15 -0.45
CA LEU A 128 9.82 11.75 -0.88
C LEU A 128 10.44 10.83 0.18
N ILE A 129 11.53 11.24 0.84
CA ILE A 129 12.10 10.50 1.98
C ILE A 129 11.06 10.34 3.09
N ASP A 130 10.35 11.42 3.39
CA ASP A 130 9.28 11.46 4.38
C ASP A 130 8.08 10.56 4.02
N ILE A 131 7.76 10.45 2.74
CA ILE A 131 6.72 9.54 2.23
C ILE A 131 7.15 8.08 2.43
N VAL A 132 8.42 7.72 2.22
CA VAL A 132 8.91 6.35 2.49
C VAL A 132 8.65 5.95 3.94
N ILE A 133 8.95 6.85 4.89
CA ILE A 133 8.70 6.60 6.33
C ILE A 133 7.21 6.36 6.58
N CYS A 134 6.35 7.19 5.99
CA CYS A 134 4.92 7.04 6.15
C CYS A 134 4.40 5.71 5.54
N VAL A 135 4.89 5.34 4.35
CA VAL A 135 4.52 4.08 3.68
C VAL A 135 4.94 2.87 4.51
N GLU A 136 6.14 2.90 5.09
CA GLU A 136 6.61 1.87 6.02
C GLU A 136 5.63 1.71 7.20
N GLN A 137 5.29 2.81 7.88
CA GLN A 137 4.37 2.77 9.02
C GLN A 137 2.99 2.22 8.65
N ILE A 138 2.49 2.54 7.44
CA ILE A 138 1.23 1.98 6.92
C ILE A 138 1.39 0.46 6.72
N CYS A 139 2.45 0.00 6.05
CA CYS A 139 2.70 -1.42 5.82
C CYS A 139 2.81 -2.19 7.14
N GLU A 140 3.54 -1.67 8.12
CA GLU A 140 3.66 -2.27 9.46
C GLU A 140 2.31 -2.37 10.17
N ALA A 141 1.47 -1.32 10.10
CA ALA A 141 0.14 -1.34 10.69
C ALA A 141 -0.80 -2.34 9.98
N VAL A 142 -0.63 -2.54 8.67
CA VAL A 142 -1.35 -3.56 7.89
C VAL A 142 -0.89 -4.97 8.26
N ASP A 143 0.41 -5.19 8.48
CA ASP A 143 0.94 -6.48 8.95
C ASP A 143 0.45 -6.82 10.37
N GLU A 144 0.38 -5.80 11.25
CA GLU A 144 -0.19 -5.93 12.59
C GLU A 144 -1.68 -6.33 12.50
N LEU A 145 -2.45 -5.64 11.64
CA LEU A 145 -3.85 -5.99 11.36
C LEU A 145 -3.96 -7.44 10.85
N ALA A 146 -3.15 -7.82 9.86
CA ALA A 146 -3.16 -9.15 9.27
C ALA A 146 -2.86 -10.25 10.31
N SER A 147 -1.99 -9.96 11.27
CA SER A 147 -1.64 -10.86 12.37
C SER A 147 -2.80 -10.98 13.36
N LEU A 148 -3.37 -9.87 13.82
CA LEU A 148 -4.47 -9.85 14.79
C LEU A 148 -5.78 -10.43 14.23
N ALA A 149 -6.06 -10.17 12.94
CA ALA A 149 -7.24 -10.65 12.25
C ALA A 149 -7.08 -12.07 11.67
N ASN A 150 -5.93 -12.71 11.86
CA ASN A 150 -5.62 -14.05 11.34
C ASN A 150 -5.82 -14.17 9.82
N PHE A 151 -5.27 -13.22 9.05
CA PHE A 151 -5.27 -13.31 7.58
C PHE A 151 -4.57 -14.59 7.13
N VAL A 152 -5.07 -15.16 6.02
CA VAL A 152 -4.61 -16.44 5.49
C VAL A 152 -3.63 -16.20 4.33
N PRO A 153 -2.59 -17.03 4.14
CA PRO A 153 -1.75 -16.97 2.94
C PRO A 153 -2.57 -16.97 1.65
N ALA A 154 -2.12 -16.22 0.64
CA ALA A 154 -2.84 -16.05 -0.61
C ALA A 154 -3.04 -17.39 -1.36
N GLU A 155 -2.11 -18.34 -1.23
CA GLU A 155 -2.16 -19.65 -1.92
C GLU A 155 -3.32 -20.52 -1.43
N LEU A 156 -3.75 -20.35 -0.18
CA LEU A 156 -4.82 -21.15 0.42
C LEU A 156 -6.23 -20.67 0.03
N MET A 157 -6.36 -19.51 -0.63
CA MET A 157 -7.64 -18.94 -1.03
C MET A 157 -8.32 -19.70 -2.19
N HIS A 158 -7.58 -20.51 -2.94
CA HIS A 158 -8.09 -21.24 -4.12
C HIS A 158 -8.77 -22.58 -3.80
N ARG A 159 -8.74 -23.05 -2.55
CA ARG A 159 -9.20 -24.41 -2.19
C ARG A 159 -10.72 -24.53 -1.92
N GLY A 160 -11.51 -23.52 -2.28
CA GLY A 160 -12.95 -23.45 -1.98
C GLY A 160 -13.84 -23.17 -3.18
N ILE A 161 -13.44 -23.55 -4.40
CA ILE A 161 -14.36 -23.55 -5.54
C ILE A 161 -15.16 -24.84 -5.47
N VAL A 162 -16.41 -24.75 -5.01
CA VAL A 162 -17.37 -25.84 -5.19
C VAL A 162 -17.63 -25.93 -6.70
N GLN A 163 -17.29 -27.06 -7.31
CA GLN A 163 -17.70 -27.33 -8.69
C GLN A 163 -19.24 -27.39 -8.74
N PRO A 164 -19.90 -26.68 -9.66
CA PRO A 164 -21.32 -26.87 -9.85
C PRO A 164 -21.57 -28.31 -10.30
N ILE A 165 -22.53 -28.97 -9.66
CA ILE A 165 -23.04 -30.28 -10.09
C ILE A 165 -23.62 -30.07 -11.49
N SER A 166 -23.15 -30.84 -12.47
CA SER A 166 -23.74 -30.84 -13.80
C SER A 166 -25.13 -31.46 -13.72
N ASP A 167 -26.16 -30.68 -14.03
CA ASP A 167 -27.52 -31.17 -14.26
C ASP A 167 -27.51 -32.07 -15.51
N SER A 168 -27.25 -33.35 -15.29
CA SER A 168 -27.46 -34.41 -16.27
C SER A 168 -27.87 -35.66 -15.51
N ASP A 169 -29.11 -35.70 -15.04
CA ASP A 169 -29.87 -36.94 -15.08
C ASP A 169 -31.36 -36.66 -15.22
N GLY A 170 -31.83 -36.72 -16.46
CA GLY A 170 -33.25 -36.84 -16.74
C GLY A 170 -33.67 -38.29 -16.52
N SER A 171 -33.86 -38.71 -15.26
CA SER A 171 -34.58 -39.94 -14.95
C SER A 171 -36.00 -39.59 -14.49
N VAL A 172 -36.93 -39.65 -15.44
CA VAL A 172 -38.37 -39.59 -15.16
C VAL A 172 -38.75 -40.90 -14.47
N HIS A 173 -38.98 -40.86 -13.17
CA HIS A 173 -39.59 -41.99 -12.46
C HIS A 173 -41.10 -42.01 -12.72
N VAL A 174 -41.55 -42.89 -13.62
CA VAL A 174 -42.96 -43.22 -13.80
C VAL A 174 -43.37 -44.17 -12.68
N VAL A 175 -44.31 -43.75 -11.84
CA VAL A 175 -44.97 -44.60 -10.85
C VAL A 175 -46.19 -45.22 -11.52
N THR A 176 -46.12 -46.51 -11.85
CA THR A 176 -47.30 -47.31 -12.17
C THR A 176 -47.87 -47.88 -10.88
N VAL A 177 -49.10 -47.48 -10.54
CA VAL A 177 -49.93 -48.10 -9.51
C VAL A 177 -50.71 -49.22 -10.18
N SER A 178 -50.55 -50.46 -9.71
CA SER A 178 -51.43 -51.58 -10.07
C SER A 178 -52.50 -51.73 -9.00
N GLU A 179 -53.74 -51.88 -9.43
CA GLU A 179 -54.96 -52.13 -8.64
C GLU A 179 -54.96 -53.53 -7.98
#